data_AF-A0A1Y1R033-F1
#
_entry.id   AF-A0A1Y1R033-F1
#
_cell.length_a   1.000
_cell.length_b   1.000
_cell.length_c   1.000
_cell.angle_alpha   90.00
_cell.angle_beta   90.00
_cell.angle_gamma   90.00
#
_symmetry.space_group_name_H-M   'P 1'
#
loop_
_entity.id
_entity.type
_entity.pdbx_description
1 polymer ?
#
loop_
_entity_poly.entity_id
_entity_poly.type
_entity_poly.pdbx_seq_one_letter_code
_entity_poly.pdbx_strand_id
1 'polypeptide(L)'
;MYSEPHQFEPLIPSDARLEPLLAKAHDLSRVATLLAGTRVPTELRGLLRNMNSYYTNRIEGQHTRPREIDQALRQDFSHDAVLAAKQRLAVAHIEAEQALEQRYSGPDGAAALYSAGAVLDLHRELFGRLPAADLVTPEQAPIEPGALRQQDVQVGQHVAPAHASVPDFLQRWASFYGGVRRGEAALVAMACAHQRLGWVHPFVDGNGRVMRLHTHTLLSALGYTGGLWSPLRGFARSTERYYALLADADSLRRGDLDGRGNLCEQALIAWVGYVLDTCLDQVRFMGSMLDFATMKARIEACLVFESTVVKQGVRQESLRALHYLFLSGEDMARGDFKSMLGMSDRGATDALGALVKRGLLKSDSPQGKVRFGLPQHALRFLFPQLWPEAEADAAGL
;
A
#
# COMPACT_ATOMS: atom_id res chain seq x y z
N MET A 1 10.00 32.22 5.75
CA MET A 1 8.80 31.46 5.35
C MET A 1 8.75 31.46 3.83
N TYR A 2 8.47 30.32 3.19
CA TYR A 2 8.50 30.19 1.74
C TYR A 2 7.18 30.69 1.12
N SER A 3 7.24 31.52 0.09
CA SER A 3 6.09 32.15 -0.55
C SER A 3 6.09 32.05 -2.07
N GLU A 4 7.19 31.58 -2.68
CA GLU A 4 7.35 31.54 -4.13
C GLU A 4 7.68 30.12 -4.62
N PRO A 5 7.00 29.61 -5.66
CA PRO A 5 7.18 28.23 -6.12
C PRO A 5 8.60 27.84 -6.51
N HIS A 6 9.47 28.77 -6.92
CA HIS A 6 10.86 28.43 -7.24
C HIS A 6 11.64 27.92 -6.01
N GLN A 7 11.13 28.12 -4.80
CA GLN A 7 11.83 27.82 -3.55
C GLN A 7 11.85 26.33 -3.17
N PHE A 8 11.06 25.47 -3.82
CA PHE A 8 11.13 24.01 -3.64
C PHE A 8 11.87 23.29 -4.78
N GLU A 9 12.55 24.04 -5.64
CA GLU A 9 13.37 23.48 -6.70
C GLU A 9 14.71 22.96 -6.13
N PRO A 10 15.31 21.91 -6.72
CA PRO A 10 14.93 21.28 -7.99
C PRO A 10 13.72 20.35 -7.85
N LEU A 11 12.87 20.28 -8.87
CA LEU A 11 11.74 19.32 -8.91
C LEU A 11 12.15 17.93 -9.43
N ILE A 12 13.27 17.84 -10.13
CA ILE A 12 13.88 16.59 -10.57
C ILE A 12 15.40 16.79 -10.60
N PRO A 13 16.22 15.75 -10.36
CA PRO A 13 17.65 15.84 -10.59
C PRO A 13 17.97 16.24 -12.03
N SER A 14 19.04 17.00 -12.22
CA SER A 14 19.60 17.40 -13.49
C SER A 14 19.93 16.20 -14.38
N ASP A 15 19.86 16.39 -15.70
CA ASP A 15 20.05 15.33 -16.69
C ASP A 15 21.36 14.54 -16.49
N ALA A 16 22.45 15.24 -16.13
CA ALA A 16 23.76 14.63 -15.88
C ALA A 16 23.78 13.66 -14.67
N ARG A 17 22.82 13.78 -13.76
CA ARG A 17 22.70 12.95 -12.55
C ARG A 17 21.55 11.94 -12.64
N LEU A 18 20.72 12.01 -13.68
CA LEU A 18 19.48 11.25 -13.79
C LEU A 18 19.72 9.79 -14.23
N GLU A 19 20.77 9.53 -15.01
CA GLU A 19 21.02 8.23 -15.65
C GLU A 19 21.03 7.03 -14.67
N PRO A 20 21.71 7.06 -13.51
CA PRO A 20 21.69 5.94 -12.57
C PRO A 20 20.28 5.67 -11.98
N LEU A 21 19.47 6.71 -11.85
CA LEU A 21 18.10 6.60 -11.36
C LEU A 21 17.18 6.03 -12.46
N LEU A 22 17.39 6.42 -13.71
CA LEU A 22 16.66 5.86 -14.86
C LEU A 22 16.98 4.37 -15.03
N ALA A 23 18.23 3.94 -14.85
CA ALA A 23 18.59 2.52 -14.88
C ALA A 23 17.85 1.71 -13.80
N LYS A 24 17.78 2.23 -12.56
CA LYS A 24 16.98 1.60 -11.48
C LYS A 24 15.48 1.60 -11.78
N ALA A 25 14.96 2.69 -12.34
CA ALA A 25 13.57 2.79 -12.75
C ALA A 25 13.23 1.82 -13.89
N HIS A 26 14.15 1.57 -14.82
CA HIS A 26 14.02 0.55 -15.87
C HIS A 26 13.90 -0.84 -15.26
N ASP A 27 14.82 -1.20 -14.37
CA ASP A 27 14.78 -2.48 -13.68
C ASP A 27 13.47 -2.68 -12.92
N LEU A 28 13.02 -1.64 -12.21
CA LEU A 28 11.75 -1.63 -11.48
C LEU A 28 10.58 -1.86 -12.42
N SER A 29 10.49 -1.07 -13.49
CA SER A 29 9.42 -1.18 -14.50
C SER A 29 9.32 -2.60 -15.05
N ARG A 30 10.47 -3.22 -15.40
CA ARG A 30 10.52 -4.57 -15.93
C ARG A 30 10.01 -5.62 -14.94
N VAL A 31 10.50 -5.61 -13.69
CA VAL A 31 10.08 -6.63 -12.71
C VAL A 31 8.65 -6.40 -12.21
N ALA A 32 8.23 -5.14 -12.06
CA ALA A 32 6.90 -4.78 -11.58
C ALA A 32 5.83 -5.13 -12.63
N THR A 33 6.08 -4.86 -13.90
CA THR A 33 5.15 -5.20 -14.99
C THR A 33 4.95 -6.72 -15.08
N LEU A 34 6.02 -7.51 -14.97
CA LEU A 34 5.91 -8.97 -14.94
C LEU A 34 5.07 -9.45 -13.75
N LEU A 35 5.34 -8.91 -12.56
CA LEU A 35 4.59 -9.26 -11.36
C LEU A 35 3.10 -8.88 -11.48
N ALA A 36 2.80 -7.68 -11.96
CA ALA A 36 1.43 -7.17 -12.10
C ALA A 36 0.56 -8.03 -13.03
N GLY A 37 1.18 -8.70 -14.02
CA GLY A 37 0.51 -9.65 -14.91
C GLY A 37 0.25 -11.04 -14.30
N THR A 38 0.76 -11.32 -13.09
CA THR A 38 0.59 -12.61 -12.42
C THR A 38 -0.85 -12.78 -11.97
N ARG A 39 -1.49 -13.88 -12.40
CA ARG A 39 -2.80 -14.27 -11.87
C ARG A 39 -2.64 -14.81 -10.45
N VAL A 40 -3.45 -14.29 -9.54
CA VAL A 40 -3.48 -14.67 -8.13
C VAL A 40 -4.92 -14.63 -7.62
N PRO A 41 -5.21 -15.25 -6.46
CA PRO A 41 -6.50 -15.10 -5.81
C PRO A 41 -6.79 -13.64 -5.46
N THR A 42 -8.06 -13.24 -5.60
CA THR A 42 -8.52 -11.88 -5.25
C THR A 42 -8.25 -11.50 -3.80
N GLU A 43 -8.24 -12.51 -2.92
CA GLU A 43 -8.01 -12.42 -1.48
C GLU A 43 -6.65 -11.85 -1.15
N LEU A 44 -5.63 -12.09 -1.99
CA LEU A 44 -4.29 -11.56 -1.78
C LEU A 44 -4.28 -10.04 -1.91
N ARG A 45 -5.02 -9.48 -2.88
CA ARG A 45 -5.13 -8.03 -3.05
C ARG A 45 -5.83 -7.38 -1.86
N GLY A 46 -6.88 -8.02 -1.35
CA GLY A 46 -7.55 -7.58 -0.12
C GLY A 46 -6.62 -7.58 1.10
N LEU A 47 -5.83 -8.65 1.28
CA LEU A 47 -4.84 -8.72 2.34
C LEU A 47 -3.78 -7.60 2.22
N LEU A 48 -3.24 -7.39 1.03
CA LEU A 48 -2.22 -6.38 0.79
C LEU A 48 -2.75 -4.96 1.04
N ARG A 49 -4.03 -4.69 0.73
CA ARG A 49 -4.66 -3.42 1.08
C ARG A 49 -4.78 -3.22 2.59
N ASN A 50 -5.11 -4.28 3.34
CA ASN A 50 -5.10 -4.24 4.80
C ASN A 50 -3.69 -3.95 5.34
N MET A 51 -2.66 -4.54 4.74
CA MET A 51 -1.25 -4.28 5.07
C MET A 51 -0.84 -2.84 4.77
N ASN A 52 -1.27 -2.28 3.64
CA ASN A 52 -1.01 -0.89 3.27
C ASN A 52 -1.56 0.06 4.34
N SER A 53 -2.82 -0.13 4.74
CA SER A 53 -3.45 0.62 5.83
C SER A 53 -2.74 0.44 7.17
N TYR A 54 -2.30 -0.78 7.50
CA TYR A 54 -1.50 -1.00 8.70
C TYR A 54 -0.18 -0.22 8.68
N TYR A 55 0.61 -0.35 7.62
CA TYR A 55 1.96 0.24 7.56
C TYR A 55 1.94 1.76 7.41
N THR A 56 1.00 2.31 6.63
CA THR A 56 0.87 3.76 6.50
C THR A 56 0.48 4.43 7.81
N ASN A 57 -0.40 3.82 8.61
CA ASN A 57 -0.80 4.36 9.92
C ASN A 57 0.32 4.17 10.95
N ARG A 58 1.06 3.06 10.88
CA ARG A 58 2.23 2.83 11.73
C ARG A 58 3.35 3.85 11.52
N ILE A 59 3.59 4.29 10.28
CA ILE A 59 4.56 5.35 9.97
C ILE A 59 4.18 6.67 10.68
N GLU A 60 2.89 6.94 10.84
CA GLU A 60 2.35 8.10 11.58
C GLU A 60 2.26 7.86 13.11
N GLY A 61 2.91 6.81 13.64
CA GLY A 61 2.92 6.50 15.07
C GLY A 61 1.66 5.82 15.60
N GLN A 62 0.74 5.38 14.73
CA GLN A 62 -0.42 4.64 15.17
C GLN A 62 -0.12 3.16 15.38
N HIS A 63 -0.62 2.63 16.49
CA HIS A 63 -0.45 1.23 16.87
C HIS A 63 -1.82 0.55 16.96
N THR A 64 -2.27 0.00 15.84
CA THR A 64 -3.38 -0.97 15.74
C THR A 64 -2.80 -2.31 15.38
N ARG A 65 -3.29 -3.39 15.97
CA ARG A 65 -2.87 -4.76 15.60
C ARG A 65 -3.61 -5.25 14.37
N PRO A 66 -3.02 -6.12 13.53
CA PRO A 66 -3.70 -6.69 12.36
C PRO A 66 -5.05 -7.36 12.67
N ARG A 67 -5.18 -8.04 13.82
CA ARG A 67 -6.47 -8.59 14.26
C ARG A 67 -7.53 -7.51 14.55
N GLU A 68 -7.13 -6.34 15.02
CA GLU A 68 -8.03 -5.22 15.34
C GLU A 68 -8.54 -4.57 14.06
N ILE A 69 -7.74 -4.57 12.98
CA ILE A 69 -8.18 -4.15 11.64
C ILE A 69 -9.17 -5.18 11.07
N ASP A 70 -8.90 -6.48 11.22
CA ASP A 70 -9.81 -7.55 10.76
C ASP A 70 -11.17 -7.54 11.50
N GLN A 71 -11.18 -7.22 12.80
CA GLN A 71 -12.40 -6.96 13.57
C GLN A 71 -13.17 -5.75 13.01
N ALA A 72 -12.48 -4.62 12.80
CA ALA A 72 -13.09 -3.41 12.28
C ALA A 72 -13.71 -3.60 10.89
N LEU A 73 -13.07 -4.38 10.01
CA LEU A 73 -13.62 -4.75 8.70
C LEU A 73 -14.93 -5.56 8.79
N ARG A 74 -15.19 -6.21 9.92
CA ARG A 74 -16.47 -6.89 10.21
C ARG A 74 -17.47 -6.01 10.94
N GLN A 75 -17.21 -4.70 11.02
CA GLN A 75 -18.01 -3.73 11.78
C GLN A 75 -18.03 -4.02 13.29
N ASP A 76 -17.02 -4.74 13.79
CA ASP A 76 -16.83 -5.05 15.21
C ASP A 76 -15.75 -4.11 15.78
N PHE A 77 -16.18 -2.91 16.18
CA PHE A 77 -15.29 -1.87 16.71
C PHE A 77 -15.14 -2.00 18.23
N SER A 78 -13.97 -1.62 18.74
CA SER A 78 -13.69 -1.62 20.18
C SER A 78 -14.61 -0.66 20.95
N HIS A 79 -14.90 -1.00 22.20
CA HIS A 79 -15.55 -0.09 23.14
C HIS A 79 -14.60 1.00 23.67
N ASP A 80 -13.28 0.83 23.52
CA ASP A 80 -12.30 1.88 23.77
C ASP A 80 -12.35 2.90 22.64
N ALA A 81 -12.74 4.14 22.94
CA ALA A 81 -12.96 5.18 21.93
C ALA A 81 -11.70 5.51 21.12
N VAL A 82 -10.51 5.47 21.74
CA VAL A 82 -9.24 5.78 21.08
C VAL A 82 -8.86 4.67 20.10
N LEU A 83 -9.00 3.41 20.50
CA LEU A 83 -8.79 2.27 19.61
C LEU A 83 -9.83 2.25 18.49
N ALA A 84 -11.10 2.53 18.80
CA ALA A 84 -12.17 2.57 17.81
C ALA A 84 -11.93 3.63 16.73
N ALA A 85 -11.43 4.82 17.11
CA ALA A 85 -11.05 5.86 16.16
C ALA A 85 -9.92 5.39 15.22
N LYS A 86 -8.88 4.73 15.76
CA LYS A 86 -7.80 4.15 14.94
C LYS A 86 -8.31 3.04 14.02
N GLN A 87 -9.24 2.21 14.49
CA GLN A 87 -9.90 1.17 13.68
C GLN A 87 -10.69 1.79 12.52
N ARG A 88 -11.49 2.84 12.77
CA ARG A 88 -12.24 3.56 11.73
C ARG A 88 -11.31 4.19 10.70
N LEU A 89 -10.20 4.79 11.15
CA LEU A 89 -9.18 5.32 10.23
C LEU A 89 -8.51 4.23 9.39
N ALA A 90 -8.23 3.06 9.98
CA ALA A 90 -7.68 1.93 9.23
C ALA A 90 -8.64 1.43 8.14
N VAL A 91 -9.94 1.32 8.46
CA VAL A 91 -10.99 0.96 7.49
C VAL A 91 -11.14 2.05 6.43
N ALA A 92 -11.20 3.32 6.83
CA ALA A 92 -11.30 4.45 5.91
C ALA A 92 -10.14 4.47 4.90
N HIS A 93 -8.91 4.19 5.34
CA HIS A 93 -7.78 4.08 4.42
C HIS A 93 -7.93 2.92 3.44
N ILE A 94 -8.39 1.75 3.88
CA ILE A 94 -8.62 0.57 3.02
C ILE A 94 -9.64 0.92 1.94
N GLU A 95 -10.75 1.54 2.32
CA GLU A 95 -11.80 1.90 1.36
C GLU A 95 -11.37 3.04 0.43
N ALA A 96 -10.64 4.03 0.96
CA ALA A 96 -10.08 5.13 0.17
C ALA A 96 -9.11 4.60 -0.89
N GLU A 97 -8.17 3.72 -0.51
CA GLU A 97 -7.24 3.10 -1.46
C GLU A 97 -7.99 2.36 -2.57
N GLN A 98 -9.00 1.57 -2.23
CA GLN A 98 -9.82 0.86 -3.23
C GLN A 98 -10.57 1.83 -4.17
N ALA A 99 -11.19 2.88 -3.63
CA ALA A 99 -11.92 3.87 -4.43
C ALA A 99 -11.00 4.67 -5.35
N LEU A 100 -9.81 5.03 -4.86
CA LEU A 100 -8.81 5.79 -5.62
C LEU A 100 -8.20 4.95 -6.74
N GLU A 101 -7.90 3.67 -6.52
CA GLU A 101 -7.43 2.74 -7.56
C GLU A 101 -8.45 2.58 -8.69
N GLN A 102 -9.75 2.60 -8.37
CA GLN A 102 -10.81 2.54 -9.37
C GLN A 102 -10.97 3.88 -10.11
N ARG A 103 -10.94 5.01 -9.39
CA ARG A 103 -11.10 6.35 -9.95
C ARG A 103 -9.95 6.74 -10.88
N TYR A 104 -8.72 6.48 -10.45
CA TYR A 104 -7.51 6.86 -11.16
C TYR A 104 -6.86 5.61 -11.77
N SER A 105 -7.44 5.13 -12.88
CA SER A 105 -6.94 3.95 -13.57
C SER A 105 -6.36 4.28 -14.96
N GLY A 106 -5.34 3.53 -15.35
CA GLY A 106 -4.68 3.68 -16.64
C GLY A 106 -3.92 4.99 -16.84
N PRO A 107 -3.45 5.25 -18.07
CA PRO A 107 -2.64 6.43 -18.38
C PRO A 107 -3.33 7.77 -18.12
N ASP A 108 -4.65 7.86 -18.34
CA ASP A 108 -5.40 9.08 -18.12
C ASP A 108 -5.61 9.34 -16.62
N GLY A 109 -5.88 8.29 -15.83
CA GLY A 109 -5.89 8.37 -14.38
C GLY A 109 -4.54 8.79 -13.80
N ALA A 110 -3.45 8.23 -14.32
CA ALA A 110 -2.09 8.62 -13.93
C ALA A 110 -1.79 10.10 -14.21
N ALA A 111 -2.25 10.63 -15.35
CA ALA A 111 -2.12 12.05 -15.66
C ALA A 111 -2.99 12.93 -14.75
N ALA A 112 -4.24 12.53 -14.47
CA ALA A 112 -5.17 13.26 -13.61
C ALA A 112 -4.68 13.37 -12.15
N LEU A 113 -3.91 12.40 -11.67
CA LEU A 113 -3.28 12.42 -10.34
C LEU A 113 -2.27 13.56 -10.15
N TYR A 114 -1.77 14.16 -11.23
CA TYR A 114 -0.94 15.36 -11.18
C TYR A 114 -1.79 16.62 -11.32
N SER A 115 -2.70 16.82 -10.37
CA SER A 115 -3.52 18.02 -10.24
C SER A 115 -3.72 18.37 -8.76
N ALA A 116 -3.92 19.66 -8.47
CA ALA A 116 -4.29 20.07 -7.12
C ALA A 116 -5.61 19.41 -6.68
N GLY A 117 -6.59 19.32 -7.59
CA GLY A 117 -7.87 18.65 -7.35
C GLY A 117 -7.70 17.19 -6.90
N ALA A 118 -6.85 16.41 -7.57
CA ALA A 118 -6.58 15.04 -7.16
C ALA A 118 -5.98 14.97 -5.74
N VAL A 119 -5.04 15.85 -5.39
CA VAL A 119 -4.48 15.89 -4.02
C VAL A 119 -5.57 16.15 -2.97
N LEU A 120 -6.50 17.06 -3.24
CA LEU A 120 -7.66 17.32 -2.37
C LEU A 120 -8.61 16.12 -2.30
N ASP A 121 -8.86 15.46 -3.43
CA ASP A 121 -9.69 14.26 -3.51
C ASP A 121 -9.11 13.12 -2.69
N LEU A 122 -7.80 12.90 -2.72
CA LEU A 122 -7.14 11.86 -1.92
C LEU A 122 -7.36 12.09 -0.42
N HIS A 123 -7.21 13.33 0.04
CA HIS A 123 -7.49 13.69 1.43
C HIS A 123 -8.99 13.54 1.76
N ARG A 124 -9.87 13.95 0.85
CA ARG A 124 -11.32 13.81 1.01
C ARG A 124 -11.76 12.35 1.08
N GLU A 125 -11.24 11.49 0.22
CA GLU A 125 -11.55 10.06 0.23
C GLU A 125 -11.13 9.39 1.53
N LEU A 126 -10.02 9.81 2.13
CA LEU A 126 -9.58 9.29 3.42
C LEU A 126 -10.42 9.83 4.58
N PHE A 127 -10.46 11.16 4.76
CA PHE A 127 -11.05 11.77 5.94
C PHE A 127 -12.57 11.92 5.85
N GLY A 128 -13.14 12.01 4.66
CA GLY A 128 -14.60 12.13 4.46
C GLY A 128 -15.39 10.89 4.88
N ARG A 129 -14.71 9.77 5.16
CA ARG A 129 -15.28 8.52 5.67
C ARG A 129 -15.36 8.48 7.20
N LEU A 130 -14.72 9.42 7.88
CA LEU A 130 -14.63 9.44 9.33
C LEU A 130 -15.80 10.21 9.95
N PRO A 131 -16.28 9.80 11.13
CA PRO A 131 -17.24 10.60 11.88
C PRO A 131 -16.59 11.90 12.36
N ALA A 132 -17.40 12.94 12.56
CA ALA A 132 -16.92 14.26 12.99
C ALA A 132 -16.05 14.23 14.27
N ALA A 133 -16.31 13.28 15.18
CA ALA A 133 -15.54 13.10 16.40
C ALA A 133 -14.08 12.66 16.16
N ASP A 134 -13.79 12.04 15.01
CA ASP A 134 -12.43 11.60 14.65
C ASP A 134 -11.73 12.60 13.72
N LEU A 135 -12.39 13.69 13.33
CA LEU A 135 -11.88 14.74 12.43
C LEU A 135 -11.23 15.89 13.21
N VAL A 136 -10.32 15.54 14.11
CA VAL A 136 -9.57 16.49 14.93
C VAL A 136 -8.09 16.12 14.98
N THR A 137 -7.22 17.11 14.96
CA THR A 137 -5.77 16.92 15.15
C THR A 137 -5.47 16.61 16.63
N PRO A 138 -4.24 16.15 16.96
CA PRO A 138 -3.82 16.02 18.36
C PRO A 138 -3.97 17.32 19.17
N GLU A 139 -3.76 18.46 18.52
CA GLU A 139 -3.91 19.81 19.07
C GLU A 139 -5.37 20.33 19.07
N GLN A 140 -6.35 19.45 18.81
CA GLN A 140 -7.79 19.77 18.78
C GLN A 140 -8.21 20.75 17.68
N ALA A 141 -7.42 20.91 16.61
CA ALA A 141 -7.84 21.65 15.43
C ALA A 141 -8.75 20.77 14.56
N PRO A 142 -9.83 21.32 13.95
CA PRO A 142 -10.69 20.54 13.07
C PRO A 142 -9.95 20.15 11.77
N ILE A 143 -10.16 18.90 11.33
CA ILE A 143 -9.70 18.40 10.04
C ILE A 143 -10.85 18.48 9.05
N GLU A 144 -10.76 19.39 8.07
CA GLU A 144 -11.76 19.50 7.00
C GLU A 144 -11.37 18.64 5.79
N PRO A 145 -12.15 17.61 5.42
CA PRO A 145 -11.80 16.69 4.34
C PRO A 145 -11.63 17.38 2.97
N GLY A 146 -10.39 17.43 2.47
CA GLY A 146 -10.06 17.94 1.15
C GLY A 146 -9.96 19.47 1.11
N ALA A 147 -9.81 20.12 2.26
CA ALA A 147 -9.53 21.54 2.35
C ALA A 147 -8.06 21.80 2.66
N LEU A 148 -7.48 22.81 2.01
CA LEU A 148 -6.13 23.27 2.31
C LEU A 148 -6.09 23.96 3.68
N ARG A 149 -4.96 23.82 4.39
CA ARG A 149 -4.76 24.51 5.66
C ARG A 149 -4.86 26.03 5.51
N GLN A 150 -5.44 26.68 6.53
CA GLN A 150 -5.56 28.15 6.62
C GLN A 150 -4.58 28.76 7.62
N GLN A 151 -3.57 27.98 8.02
CA GLN A 151 -2.55 28.38 9.00
C GLN A 151 -1.19 27.85 8.58
N ASP A 152 -0.14 28.52 9.04
CA ASP A 152 1.23 28.06 8.84
C ASP A 152 1.55 26.90 9.77
N VAL A 153 2.35 25.97 9.27
CA VAL A 153 2.69 24.73 9.99
C VAL A 153 4.19 24.46 9.90
N GLN A 154 4.71 23.83 10.94
CA GLN A 154 6.08 23.36 11.02
C GLN A 154 6.06 21.85 11.33
N VAL A 155 6.87 21.09 10.59
CA VAL A 155 6.93 19.63 10.67
C VAL A 155 8.35 19.24 11.05
N GLY A 156 8.56 18.88 12.32
CA GLY A 156 9.90 18.70 12.85
C GLY A 156 10.73 19.99 12.71
N GLN A 157 11.82 19.93 11.93
CA GLN A 157 12.68 21.09 11.64
C GLN A 157 12.31 21.81 10.34
N HIS A 158 11.39 21.26 9.54
CA HIS A 158 10.96 21.85 8.27
C HIS A 158 9.82 22.84 8.49
N VAL A 159 10.03 24.09 8.03
CA VAL A 159 8.99 25.12 8.00
C VAL A 159 8.32 25.06 6.63
N ALA A 160 7.05 24.65 6.60
CA ALA A 160 6.30 24.57 5.34
C ALA A 160 6.09 25.98 4.72
N PRO A 161 5.70 26.05 3.43
CA PRO A 161 5.30 27.32 2.82
C PRO A 161 4.23 28.08 3.60
N ALA A 162 4.16 29.39 3.37
CA ALA A 162 3.02 30.18 3.82
C ALA A 162 1.72 29.56 3.29
N HIS A 163 0.70 29.43 4.15
CA HIS A 163 -0.55 28.77 3.79
C HIS A 163 -1.21 29.40 2.54
N ALA A 164 -1.13 30.72 2.41
CA ALA A 164 -1.65 31.48 1.28
C ALA A 164 -0.96 31.11 -0.07
N SER A 165 0.27 30.63 -0.04
CA SER A 165 1.03 30.23 -1.23
C SER A 165 0.86 28.75 -1.60
N VAL A 166 0.25 27.93 -0.73
CA VAL A 166 0.06 26.48 -0.98
C VAL A 166 -0.62 26.20 -2.34
N PRO A 167 -1.67 26.91 -2.77
CA PRO A 167 -2.26 26.72 -4.09
C PRO A 167 -1.25 26.86 -5.24
N ASP A 168 -0.38 27.87 -5.18
CA ASP A 168 0.63 28.13 -6.23
C ASP A 168 1.70 27.04 -6.26
N PHE A 169 2.14 26.56 -5.09
CA PHE A 169 3.07 25.43 -4.98
C PHE A 169 2.46 24.15 -5.55
N LEU A 170 1.19 23.85 -5.25
CA LEU A 170 0.48 22.68 -5.80
C LEU A 170 0.30 22.81 -7.31
N GLN A 171 0.00 24.00 -7.83
CA GLN A 171 -0.12 24.24 -9.26
C GLN A 171 1.23 24.02 -9.98
N ARG A 172 2.34 24.51 -9.40
CA ARG A 172 3.69 24.28 -9.94
C ARG A 172 4.08 22.79 -9.89
N TRP A 173 3.78 22.11 -8.78
CA TRP A 173 3.99 20.67 -8.62
C TRP A 173 3.22 19.88 -9.70
N ALA A 174 1.92 20.15 -9.84
CA ALA A 174 1.04 19.49 -10.79
C ALA A 174 1.49 19.70 -12.23
N SER A 175 1.74 20.97 -12.61
CA SER A 175 2.17 21.33 -13.97
C SER A 175 3.51 20.69 -14.35
N PHE A 176 4.45 20.61 -13.41
CA PHE A 176 5.75 20.02 -13.70
C PHE A 176 5.65 18.50 -13.87
N TYR A 177 5.13 17.80 -12.86
CA TYR A 177 5.12 16.33 -12.87
C TYR A 177 4.12 15.74 -13.87
N GLY A 178 2.99 16.42 -14.12
CA GLY A 178 2.05 16.04 -15.18
C GLY A 178 2.63 16.19 -16.60
N GLY A 179 3.70 16.98 -16.75
CA GLY A 179 4.43 17.15 -18.02
C GLY A 179 5.64 16.23 -18.18
N VAL A 180 6.01 15.42 -17.18
CA VAL A 180 7.16 14.51 -17.28
C VAL A 180 6.84 13.38 -18.27
N ARG A 181 7.82 13.05 -19.12
CA ARG A 181 7.68 11.96 -20.10
C ARG A 181 7.36 10.63 -19.40
N ARG A 182 6.52 9.82 -20.06
CA ARG A 182 6.19 8.46 -19.62
C ARG A 182 7.42 7.54 -19.62
N GLY A 183 7.30 6.36 -19.02
CA GLY A 183 8.38 5.37 -18.89
C GLY A 183 9.17 5.53 -17.59
N GLU A 184 10.48 5.29 -17.63
CA GLU A 184 11.38 5.33 -16.48
C GLU A 184 11.38 6.68 -15.77
N ALA A 185 11.28 7.77 -16.54
CA ALA A 185 11.24 9.12 -15.98
C ALA A 185 10.01 9.36 -15.10
N ALA A 186 8.87 8.69 -15.39
CA ALA A 186 7.68 8.79 -14.56
C ALA A 186 7.87 8.17 -13.17
N LEU A 187 8.67 7.10 -13.05
CA LEU A 187 9.00 6.49 -11.76
C LEU A 187 9.95 7.37 -10.94
N VAL A 188 10.93 8.02 -11.59
CA VAL A 188 11.78 9.01 -10.92
C VAL A 188 10.95 10.23 -10.47
N ALA A 189 10.08 10.74 -11.35
CA ALA A 189 9.17 11.84 -11.04
C ALA A 189 8.19 11.50 -9.92
N MET A 190 7.67 10.28 -9.85
CA MET A 190 6.81 9.80 -8.76
C MET A 190 7.52 9.92 -7.40
N ALA A 191 8.78 9.50 -7.30
CA ALA A 191 9.55 9.63 -6.07
C ALA A 191 9.82 11.10 -5.71
N CYS A 192 10.18 11.94 -6.68
CA CYS A 192 10.38 13.38 -6.46
C CYS A 192 9.08 14.06 -6.04
N ALA A 193 7.96 13.73 -6.69
CA ALA A 193 6.64 14.28 -6.43
C ALA A 193 6.16 13.95 -5.02
N HIS A 194 6.41 12.73 -4.55
CA HIS A 194 6.17 12.35 -3.16
C HIS A 194 6.88 13.31 -2.19
N GLN A 195 8.19 13.49 -2.36
CA GLN A 195 8.98 14.34 -1.49
C GLN A 195 8.49 15.79 -1.53
N ARG A 196 8.31 16.35 -2.74
CA ARG A 196 7.92 17.76 -2.90
C ARG A 196 6.51 18.03 -2.39
N LEU A 197 5.59 17.06 -2.49
CA LEU A 197 4.26 17.17 -1.87
C LEU A 197 4.36 17.21 -0.34
N GLY A 198 5.25 16.42 0.25
CA GLY A 198 5.55 16.45 1.68
C GLY A 198 6.14 17.78 2.15
N TRP A 199 7.04 18.36 1.35
CA TRP A 199 7.63 19.67 1.61
C TRP A 199 6.57 20.80 1.56
N VAL A 200 5.61 20.74 0.62
CA VAL A 200 4.50 21.71 0.53
C VAL A 200 3.56 21.61 1.74
N HIS A 201 3.31 20.38 2.21
CA HIS A 201 2.48 20.08 3.38
C HIS A 201 1.10 20.78 3.34
N PRO A 202 0.24 20.46 2.35
CA PRO A 202 -0.96 21.24 2.04
C PRO A 202 -2.09 21.18 3.08
N PHE A 203 -2.13 20.15 3.92
CA PHE A 203 -3.23 19.92 4.86
C PHE A 203 -2.81 20.19 6.31
N VAL A 204 -3.80 20.39 7.19
CA VAL A 204 -3.56 20.54 8.64
C VAL A 204 -3.12 19.23 9.29
N ASP A 205 -3.58 18.09 8.78
CA ASP A 205 -3.13 16.73 9.15
C ASP A 205 -3.26 15.79 7.94
N GLY A 206 -2.63 14.61 8.01
CA GLY A 206 -2.81 13.55 7.03
C GLY A 206 -1.90 13.62 5.82
N ASN A 207 -1.00 14.61 5.74
CA ASN A 207 -0.08 14.81 4.62
C ASN A 207 0.72 13.54 4.27
N GLY A 208 1.32 12.87 5.27
CA GLY A 208 2.07 11.63 5.05
C GLY A 208 1.22 10.50 4.45
N ARG A 209 -0.01 10.34 4.95
CA ARG A 209 -0.98 9.35 4.42
C ARG A 209 -1.38 9.69 2.98
N VAL A 210 -1.64 10.96 2.68
CA VAL A 210 -1.97 11.42 1.32
C VAL A 210 -0.81 11.22 0.34
N MET A 211 0.43 11.51 0.73
CA MET A 211 1.62 11.29 -0.11
C MET A 211 1.79 9.82 -0.48
N ARG A 212 1.59 8.92 0.49
CA ARG A 212 1.69 7.46 0.27
C ARG A 212 0.51 6.94 -0.56
N LEU A 213 -0.70 7.43 -0.33
CA LEU A 213 -1.86 7.14 -1.19
C LEU A 213 -1.64 7.60 -2.62
N HIS A 214 -1.09 8.80 -2.83
CA HIS A 214 -0.76 9.32 -4.16
C HIS A 214 0.24 8.42 -4.88
N THR A 215 1.33 8.08 -4.20
CA THR A 215 2.37 7.19 -4.71
C THR A 215 1.81 5.82 -5.10
N HIS A 216 1.03 5.20 -4.22
CA HIS A 216 0.43 3.89 -4.47
C HIS A 216 -0.58 3.94 -5.62
N THR A 217 -1.47 4.92 -5.62
CA THR A 217 -2.49 5.09 -6.67
C THR A 217 -1.86 5.35 -8.02
N LEU A 218 -0.79 6.15 -8.08
CA LEU A 218 -0.05 6.41 -9.32
C LEU A 218 0.64 5.15 -9.85
N LEU A 219 1.31 4.38 -8.99
CA LEU A 219 1.91 3.09 -9.39
C LEU A 219 0.84 2.11 -9.90
N SER A 220 -0.35 2.12 -9.29
CA SER A 220 -1.49 1.32 -9.72
C SER A 220 -2.02 1.76 -11.09
N ALA A 221 -2.23 3.08 -11.28
CA ALA A 221 -2.68 3.68 -12.53
C ALA A 221 -1.71 3.41 -13.70
N LEU A 222 -0.41 3.42 -13.42
CA LEU A 222 0.66 3.08 -14.38
C LEU A 222 0.76 1.57 -14.66
N GLY A 223 0.01 0.73 -13.94
CA GLY A 223 -0.03 -0.72 -14.15
C GLY A 223 1.11 -1.50 -13.50
N TYR A 224 1.86 -0.88 -12.58
CA TYR A 224 3.03 -1.53 -11.96
C TYR A 224 2.70 -2.37 -10.74
N THR A 225 1.62 -2.07 -10.00
CA THR A 225 1.32 -2.79 -8.75
C THR A 225 0.60 -4.11 -9.03
N GLY A 226 -0.41 -4.09 -9.90
CA GLY A 226 -1.40 -5.15 -10.00
C GLY A 226 -2.06 -5.48 -8.66
N GLY A 227 -2.06 -4.56 -7.69
CA GLY A 227 -2.47 -4.83 -6.31
C GLY A 227 -1.65 -5.92 -5.59
N LEU A 228 -0.46 -6.24 -6.09
CA LEU A 228 0.40 -7.34 -5.61
C LEU A 228 1.58 -6.88 -4.77
N TRP A 229 1.86 -5.58 -4.73
CA TRP A 229 2.90 -4.98 -3.91
C TRP A 229 2.64 -3.48 -3.74
N SER A 230 3.29 -2.88 -2.74
CA SER A 230 3.38 -1.44 -2.55
C SER A 230 4.70 -1.10 -1.85
N PRO A 231 5.19 0.15 -1.86
CA PRO A 231 6.38 0.52 -1.12
C PRO A 231 6.14 0.68 0.39
N LEU A 232 4.88 0.69 0.86
CA LEU A 232 4.51 1.09 2.23
C LEU A 232 5.12 0.18 3.30
N ARG A 233 5.16 -1.13 3.06
CA ARG A 233 5.83 -2.08 3.95
C ARG A 233 7.32 -1.81 4.05
N GLY A 234 7.97 -1.50 2.93
CA GLY A 234 9.40 -1.18 2.90
C GLY A 234 9.72 0.12 3.64
N PHE A 235 8.90 1.14 3.45
CA PHE A 235 8.98 2.40 4.22
C PHE A 235 8.82 2.14 5.72
N ALA A 236 7.80 1.38 6.14
CA ALA A 236 7.55 1.11 7.56
C ALA A 236 8.61 0.22 8.23
N ARG A 237 9.34 -0.60 7.46
CA ARG A 237 10.47 -1.39 7.97
C ARG A 237 11.74 -0.55 8.13
N SER A 238 11.78 0.65 7.55
CA SER A 238 12.93 1.54 7.56
C SER A 238 12.52 2.99 7.90
N THR A 239 11.54 3.16 8.78
CA THR A 239 10.89 4.45 9.12
C THR A 239 11.89 5.54 9.50
N GLU A 240 12.93 5.21 10.29
CA GLU A 240 13.99 6.17 10.65
C GLU A 240 14.73 6.68 9.42
N ARG A 241 15.11 5.78 8.50
CA ARG A 241 15.78 6.13 7.24
C ARG A 241 14.85 6.89 6.30
N TYR A 242 13.57 6.51 6.25
CA TYR A 242 12.54 7.20 5.46
C TYR A 242 12.44 8.68 5.87
N TYR A 243 12.28 8.96 7.17
CA TYR A 243 12.19 10.34 7.67
C TYR A 243 13.52 11.09 7.55
N ALA A 244 14.66 10.42 7.80
CA ALA A 244 15.97 11.03 7.64
C ALA A 244 16.20 11.51 6.20
N LEU A 245 15.83 10.71 5.19
CA LEU A 245 16.00 11.08 3.79
C LEU A 245 15.00 12.15 3.32
N LEU A 246 13.76 12.16 3.85
CA LEU A 246 12.82 13.27 3.61
C LEU A 246 13.41 14.58 4.13
N ALA A 247 13.84 14.59 5.40
CA ALA A 247 14.43 15.77 6.03
C ALA A 247 15.73 16.22 5.34
N ASP A 248 16.56 15.28 4.89
CA ASP A 248 17.77 15.59 4.12
C ASP A 248 17.41 16.27 2.78
N ALA A 249 16.36 15.78 2.10
CA ALA A 249 15.88 16.35 0.83
C ALA A 249 15.15 17.71 0.99
N ASP A 250 14.77 18.06 2.21
CA ASP A 250 14.27 19.40 2.59
C ASP A 250 15.42 20.39 2.85
N SER A 251 16.67 19.92 2.97
CA SER A 251 17.81 20.78 3.27
C SER A 251 18.14 21.72 2.11
N LEU A 252 18.68 22.89 2.47
CA LEU A 252 19.14 23.87 1.50
C LEU A 252 20.30 23.33 0.65
N ARG A 253 20.43 23.89 -0.55
CA ARG A 253 21.51 23.59 -1.50
C ARG A 253 22.90 23.68 -0.84
N ARG A 254 23.71 22.65 -1.04
CA ARG A 254 25.06 22.46 -0.47
C ARG A 254 26.13 22.95 -1.43
N GLY A 255 26.26 24.27 -1.54
CA GLY A 255 27.25 24.92 -2.41
C GLY A 255 26.93 24.82 -3.90
N ASP A 256 27.87 25.27 -4.74
CA ASP A 256 27.60 25.54 -6.16
C ASP A 256 27.51 24.28 -7.05
N LEU A 257 27.98 23.13 -6.56
CA LEU A 257 27.98 21.86 -7.30
C LEU A 257 26.72 21.01 -7.04
N ASP A 258 25.82 21.47 -6.16
CA ASP A 258 24.62 20.74 -5.73
C ASP A 258 23.38 21.18 -6.51
N GLY A 259 23.51 21.18 -7.84
CA GLY A 259 22.42 21.50 -8.75
C GLY A 259 21.94 22.95 -8.72
N ARG A 260 20.72 23.16 -9.21
CA ARG A 260 20.05 24.47 -9.27
C ARG A 260 18.78 24.45 -8.42
N GLY A 261 18.36 25.63 -7.96
CA GLY A 261 17.25 25.79 -7.04
C GLY A 261 17.72 25.99 -5.60
N ASN A 262 16.76 26.01 -4.68
CA ASN A 262 17.01 26.32 -3.27
C ASN A 262 17.29 25.07 -2.42
N LEU A 263 16.78 23.91 -2.83
CA LEU A 263 16.91 22.64 -2.10
C LEU A 263 18.05 21.79 -2.65
N CYS A 264 18.56 20.89 -1.81
CA CYS A 264 19.68 20.01 -2.13
C CYS A 264 19.32 18.97 -3.21
N GLU A 265 20.02 19.01 -4.34
CA GLU A 265 19.86 18.02 -5.43
C GLU A 265 20.39 16.65 -5.01
N GLN A 266 21.56 16.61 -4.36
CA GLN A 266 22.19 15.37 -3.92
C GLN A 266 21.33 14.59 -2.91
N ALA A 267 20.63 15.29 -2.03
CA ALA A 267 19.70 14.70 -1.09
C ALA A 267 18.43 14.21 -1.79
N LEU A 268 17.91 14.95 -2.78
CA LEU A 268 16.81 14.47 -3.63
C LEU A 268 17.20 13.18 -4.37
N ILE A 269 18.41 13.09 -4.92
CA ILE A 269 18.93 11.87 -5.57
C ILE A 269 18.97 10.70 -4.58
N ALA A 270 19.44 10.94 -3.34
CA ALA A 270 19.49 9.90 -2.30
C ALA A 270 18.08 9.41 -1.92
N TRP A 271 17.12 10.33 -1.82
CA TRP A 271 15.70 10.01 -1.61
C TRP A 271 15.15 9.15 -2.75
N VAL A 272 15.32 9.57 -4.02
CA VAL A 272 14.82 8.81 -5.18
C VAL A 272 15.45 7.42 -5.23
N GLY A 273 16.76 7.33 -5.01
CA GLY A 273 17.46 6.05 -4.96
C GLY A 273 16.87 5.11 -3.91
N TYR A 274 16.62 5.61 -2.70
CA TYR A 274 15.96 4.85 -1.64
C TYR A 274 14.56 4.39 -2.00
N VAL A 275 13.73 5.25 -2.60
CA VAL A 275 12.37 4.88 -3.02
C VAL A 275 12.40 3.78 -4.09
N LEU A 276 13.24 3.92 -5.12
CA LEU A 276 13.36 2.93 -6.19
C LEU A 276 13.91 1.60 -5.67
N ASP A 277 14.92 1.62 -4.79
CA ASP A 277 15.46 0.41 -4.18
C ASP A 277 14.45 -0.28 -3.26
N THR A 278 13.64 0.49 -2.53
CA THR A 278 12.54 -0.03 -1.72
C THR A 278 11.48 -0.68 -2.59
N CYS A 279 11.08 -0.05 -3.70
CA CYS A 279 10.13 -0.63 -4.64
C CYS A 279 10.68 -1.94 -5.24
N LEU A 280 11.94 -1.95 -5.68
CA LEU A 280 12.61 -3.14 -6.22
C LEU A 280 12.63 -4.30 -5.21
N ASP A 281 12.97 -4.01 -3.95
CA ASP A 281 12.95 -5.00 -2.88
C ASP A 281 11.55 -5.58 -2.67
N GLN A 282 10.51 -4.73 -2.57
CA GLN A 282 9.14 -5.20 -2.35
C GLN A 282 8.60 -6.01 -3.55
N VAL A 283 8.90 -5.61 -4.79
CA VAL A 283 8.53 -6.38 -5.99
C VAL A 283 9.22 -7.74 -6.02
N ARG A 284 10.53 -7.78 -5.76
CA ARG A 284 11.30 -9.04 -5.75
C ARG A 284 10.84 -9.98 -4.66
N PHE A 285 10.58 -9.44 -3.46
CA PHE A 285 10.00 -10.19 -2.35
C PHE A 285 8.67 -10.83 -2.75
N MET A 286 7.73 -10.04 -3.29
CA MET A 286 6.43 -10.56 -3.71
C MET A 286 6.54 -11.54 -4.88
N GLY A 287 7.44 -11.31 -5.83
CA GLY A 287 7.75 -12.25 -6.90
C GLY A 287 8.20 -13.62 -6.35
N SER A 288 9.07 -13.64 -5.34
CA SER A 288 9.50 -14.90 -4.69
C SER A 288 8.36 -15.59 -3.92
N MET A 289 7.44 -14.81 -3.34
CA MET A 289 6.28 -15.34 -2.62
C MET A 289 5.19 -15.90 -3.53
N LEU A 290 5.16 -15.48 -4.79
CA LEU A 290 4.24 -15.97 -5.82
C LEU A 290 4.84 -17.05 -6.71
N ASP A 291 6.09 -17.46 -6.44
CA ASP A 291 6.73 -18.54 -7.17
C ASP A 291 5.93 -19.85 -7.08
N PHE A 292 5.64 -20.42 -8.25
CA PHE A 292 4.81 -21.60 -8.45
C PHE A 292 5.36 -22.83 -7.71
N ALA A 293 6.67 -23.08 -7.84
CA ALA A 293 7.29 -24.29 -7.33
C ALA A 293 7.22 -24.33 -5.80
N THR A 294 7.45 -23.18 -5.17
CA THR A 294 7.43 -23.06 -3.72
C THR A 294 6.02 -22.95 -3.14
N MET A 295 5.04 -22.39 -3.87
CA MET A 295 3.68 -22.22 -3.35
C MET A 295 2.99 -23.56 -3.05
N LYS A 296 3.15 -24.57 -3.91
CA LYS A 296 2.58 -25.90 -3.65
C LYS A 296 3.07 -26.48 -2.32
N ALA A 297 4.37 -26.39 -2.07
CA ALA A 297 4.98 -26.88 -0.82
C ALA A 297 4.48 -26.09 0.40
N ARG A 298 4.25 -24.78 0.26
CA ARG A 298 3.66 -23.94 1.32
C ARG A 298 2.20 -24.33 1.64
N ILE A 299 1.37 -24.59 0.62
CA ILE A 299 0.01 -25.09 0.81
C ILE A 299 0.03 -26.48 1.47
N GLU A 300 0.91 -27.37 1.04
CA GLU A 300 1.08 -28.69 1.62
C GLU A 300 1.46 -28.64 3.09
N ALA A 301 2.46 -27.81 3.45
CA ALA A 301 2.84 -27.60 4.84
C ALA A 301 1.68 -27.08 5.71
N CYS A 302 0.87 -26.15 5.18
CA CYS A 302 -0.33 -25.67 5.85
C CYS A 302 -1.35 -26.80 6.09
N LEU A 303 -1.61 -27.63 5.08
CA LEU A 303 -2.54 -28.76 5.20
C LEU A 303 -2.04 -29.86 6.15
N VAL A 304 -0.73 -30.12 6.17
CA VAL A 304 -0.12 -31.05 7.13
C VAL A 304 -0.35 -30.52 8.55
N PHE A 305 -0.06 -29.25 8.83
CA PHE A 305 -0.32 -28.65 10.14
C PHE A 305 -1.81 -28.69 10.52
N GLU A 306 -2.70 -28.33 9.62
CA GLU A 306 -4.15 -28.36 9.85
C GLU A 306 -4.68 -29.78 10.13
N SER A 307 -4.18 -30.78 9.42
CA SER A 307 -4.63 -32.17 9.56
C SER A 307 -4.02 -32.88 10.78
N THR A 308 -2.82 -32.50 11.21
CA THR A 308 -2.07 -33.22 12.27
C THR A 308 -2.05 -32.49 13.61
N VAL A 309 -2.10 -31.16 13.62
CA VAL A 309 -2.05 -30.35 14.85
C VAL A 309 -3.44 -29.81 15.16
N VAL A 310 -4.08 -29.11 14.23
CA VAL A 310 -5.39 -28.48 14.46
C VAL A 310 -6.53 -29.52 14.48
N LYS A 311 -6.46 -30.52 13.61
CA LYS A 311 -7.39 -31.68 13.55
C LYS A 311 -8.87 -31.31 13.45
N GLN A 312 -9.21 -30.22 12.74
CA GLN A 312 -10.60 -29.77 12.53
C GLN A 312 -11.21 -30.23 11.19
N GLY A 313 -10.83 -31.42 10.73
CA GLY A 313 -11.41 -32.05 9.53
C GLY A 313 -10.81 -31.61 8.19
N VAL A 314 -9.82 -30.70 8.18
CA VAL A 314 -9.04 -30.38 6.98
C VAL A 314 -8.18 -31.59 6.57
N ARG A 315 -8.08 -31.83 5.27
CA ARG A 315 -7.51 -33.05 4.67
C ARG A 315 -6.41 -32.71 3.65
N GLN A 316 -5.30 -33.44 3.68
CA GLN A 316 -4.16 -33.23 2.78
C GLN A 316 -4.51 -33.52 1.32
N GLU A 317 -5.50 -34.38 1.10
CA GLU A 317 -6.11 -34.69 -0.20
C GLU A 317 -6.61 -33.42 -0.94
N SER A 318 -6.85 -32.32 -0.21
CA SER A 318 -7.26 -31.03 -0.76
C SER A 318 -6.15 -30.26 -1.49
N LEU A 319 -4.89 -30.70 -1.39
CA LEU A 319 -3.72 -29.98 -1.90
C LEU A 319 -3.85 -29.60 -3.38
N ARG A 320 -4.24 -30.55 -4.24
CA ARG A 320 -4.33 -30.31 -5.69
C ARG A 320 -5.40 -29.29 -6.03
N ALA A 321 -6.55 -29.36 -5.37
CA ALA A 321 -7.67 -28.45 -5.59
C ALA A 321 -7.36 -27.03 -5.10
N LEU A 322 -6.75 -26.89 -3.92
CA LEU A 322 -6.31 -25.59 -3.40
C LEU A 322 -5.20 -24.98 -4.25
N HIS A 323 -4.22 -25.77 -4.66
CA HIS A 323 -3.16 -25.29 -5.55
C HIS A 323 -3.72 -24.82 -6.89
N TYR A 324 -4.69 -25.54 -7.47
CA TYR A 324 -5.36 -25.11 -8.69
C TYR A 324 -6.09 -23.76 -8.49
N LEU A 325 -6.89 -23.63 -7.43
CA LEU A 325 -7.59 -22.37 -7.13
C LEU A 325 -6.62 -21.20 -6.94
N PHE A 326 -5.47 -21.45 -6.32
CA PHE A 326 -4.43 -20.45 -6.16
C PHE A 326 -3.91 -19.95 -7.52
N LEU A 327 -3.61 -20.87 -8.42
CA LEU A 327 -3.00 -20.56 -9.72
C LEU A 327 -3.98 -19.97 -10.73
N SER A 328 -5.22 -20.46 -10.75
CA SER A 328 -6.24 -19.91 -11.64
C SER A 328 -6.64 -18.52 -11.17
N GLY A 329 -6.67 -18.29 -9.85
CA GLY A 329 -7.26 -17.08 -9.26
C GLY A 329 -8.77 -17.00 -9.45
N GLU A 330 -9.42 -18.11 -9.83
CA GLU A 330 -10.83 -18.18 -10.21
C GLU A 330 -11.69 -18.93 -9.19
N ASP A 331 -12.99 -18.67 -9.25
CA ASP A 331 -14.02 -19.37 -8.49
C ASP A 331 -14.38 -20.72 -9.14
N MET A 332 -14.50 -21.76 -8.33
CA MET A 332 -14.79 -23.13 -8.77
C MET A 332 -16.13 -23.61 -8.21
N ALA A 333 -16.87 -24.38 -9.02
CA ALA A 333 -18.06 -25.06 -8.50
C ALA A 333 -17.67 -26.08 -7.43
N ARG A 334 -18.49 -26.21 -6.38
CA ARG A 334 -18.23 -27.15 -5.27
C ARG A 334 -18.12 -28.60 -5.74
N GLY A 335 -18.88 -28.99 -6.77
CA GLY A 335 -18.81 -30.32 -7.37
C GLY A 335 -17.44 -30.61 -7.98
N ASP A 336 -16.93 -29.69 -8.80
CA ASP A 336 -15.61 -29.79 -9.41
C ASP A 336 -14.53 -29.86 -8.34
N PHE A 337 -14.60 -28.98 -7.33
CA PHE A 337 -13.65 -29.01 -6.21
C PHE A 337 -13.62 -30.38 -5.53
N LYS A 338 -14.79 -30.92 -5.16
CA LYS A 338 -14.91 -32.24 -4.51
C LYS A 338 -14.36 -33.37 -5.39
N SER A 339 -14.58 -33.31 -6.71
CA SER A 339 -14.07 -34.33 -7.64
C SER A 339 -12.54 -34.40 -7.65
N MET A 340 -11.86 -33.27 -7.44
CA MET A 340 -10.39 -33.19 -7.41
C MET A 340 -9.76 -33.80 -6.15
N LEU A 341 -10.54 -34.00 -5.08
CA LEU A 341 -10.03 -34.55 -3.81
C LEU A 341 -9.75 -36.07 -3.92
N GLY A 342 -10.39 -36.77 -4.88
CA GLY A 342 -10.25 -38.22 -4.99
C GLY A 342 -10.80 -39.00 -3.78
N MET A 343 -11.78 -38.42 -3.09
CA MET A 343 -12.42 -38.98 -1.89
C MET A 343 -13.84 -39.46 -2.19
N SER A 344 -14.46 -40.19 -1.25
CA SER A 344 -15.91 -40.47 -1.32
C SER A 344 -16.73 -39.18 -1.21
N ASP A 345 -17.95 -39.16 -1.75
CA ASP A 345 -18.82 -37.97 -1.75
C ASP A 345 -19.01 -37.34 -0.37
N ARG A 346 -19.20 -38.20 0.66
CA ARG A 346 -19.31 -37.77 2.05
C ARG A 346 -18.00 -37.15 2.53
N GLY A 347 -16.88 -37.85 2.33
CA GLY A 347 -15.56 -37.37 2.75
C GLY A 347 -15.16 -36.06 2.07
N ALA A 348 -15.46 -35.90 0.78
CA ALA A 348 -15.20 -34.68 0.04
C ALA A 348 -16.08 -33.51 0.52
N THR A 349 -17.34 -33.78 0.85
CA THR A 349 -18.26 -32.78 1.41
C THR A 349 -17.80 -32.31 2.80
N ASP A 350 -17.39 -33.23 3.66
CA ASP A 350 -16.88 -32.93 4.99
C ASP A 350 -15.57 -32.11 4.92
N ALA A 351 -14.63 -32.51 4.05
CA ALA A 351 -13.37 -31.80 3.83
C ALA A 351 -13.58 -30.38 3.29
N LEU A 352 -14.48 -30.19 2.31
CA LEU A 352 -14.85 -28.87 1.81
C LEU A 352 -15.43 -27.99 2.91
N GLY A 353 -16.36 -28.53 3.71
CA GLY A 353 -16.95 -27.83 4.85
C GLY A 353 -15.91 -27.38 5.88
N ALA A 354 -14.93 -28.25 6.18
CA ALA A 354 -13.81 -27.93 7.06
C ALA A 354 -12.93 -26.80 6.50
N LEU A 355 -12.58 -26.84 5.21
CA LEU A 355 -11.79 -25.78 4.57
C LEU A 355 -12.51 -24.42 4.60
N VAL A 356 -13.82 -24.40 4.34
CA VAL A 356 -14.63 -23.17 4.43
C VAL A 356 -14.68 -22.67 5.87
N LYS A 357 -14.92 -23.56 6.85
CA LYS A 357 -14.96 -23.21 8.27
C LYS A 357 -13.62 -22.65 8.76
N ARG A 358 -12.50 -23.20 8.28
CA ARG A 358 -11.15 -22.71 8.57
C ARG A 358 -10.77 -21.49 7.74
N GLY A 359 -11.58 -21.08 6.77
CA GLY A 359 -11.32 -19.93 5.91
C GLY A 359 -10.25 -20.14 4.84
N LEU A 360 -9.76 -21.38 4.67
CA LEU A 360 -8.87 -21.80 3.57
C LEU A 360 -9.60 -21.86 2.22
N LEU A 361 -10.93 -21.92 2.27
CA LEU A 361 -11.81 -21.60 1.15
C LEU A 361 -12.75 -20.46 1.56
N LYS A 362 -13.11 -19.61 0.60
CA LYS A 362 -14.19 -18.63 0.74
C LYS A 362 -15.33 -18.92 -0.23
N SER A 363 -16.53 -18.47 0.13
CA SER A 363 -17.72 -18.53 -0.69
C SER A 363 -18.65 -17.39 -0.30
N ASP A 364 -19.30 -16.75 -1.27
CA ASP A 364 -20.21 -15.63 -1.03
C ASP A 364 -21.58 -16.10 -0.49
N SER A 365 -21.89 -17.39 -0.62
CA SER A 365 -23.15 -17.95 -0.10
C SER A 365 -22.96 -19.41 0.34
N PRO A 366 -23.86 -19.96 1.18
CA PRO A 366 -23.74 -21.35 1.65
C PRO A 366 -23.63 -22.40 0.53
N GLN A 367 -24.19 -22.11 -0.65
CA GLN A 367 -24.24 -23.02 -1.80
C GLN A 367 -23.44 -22.52 -3.00
N GLY A 368 -22.78 -21.37 -2.87
CA GLY A 368 -22.05 -20.71 -3.96
C GLY A 368 -20.78 -21.44 -4.37
N LYS A 369 -20.14 -20.90 -5.41
CA LYS A 369 -18.78 -21.30 -5.80
C LYS A 369 -17.80 -21.07 -4.66
N VAL A 370 -16.71 -21.81 -4.69
CA VAL A 370 -15.60 -21.68 -3.73
C VAL A 370 -14.38 -21.10 -4.42
N ARG A 371 -13.63 -20.29 -3.68
CA ARG A 371 -12.35 -19.72 -4.12
C ARG A 371 -11.30 -19.84 -3.03
N PHE A 372 -10.05 -19.63 -3.41
CA PHE A 372 -8.92 -19.74 -2.48
C PHE A 372 -9.09 -18.73 -1.32
N GLY A 373 -9.12 -19.25 -0.10
CA GLY A 373 -9.21 -18.42 1.09
C GLY A 373 -7.82 -18.13 1.67
N LEU A 374 -7.66 -16.94 2.26
CA LEU A 374 -6.39 -16.50 2.83
C LEU A 374 -6.59 -16.02 4.29
N PRO A 375 -6.80 -16.94 5.24
CA PRO A 375 -7.02 -16.56 6.64
C PRO A 375 -5.69 -16.22 7.32
N GLN A 376 -5.71 -15.32 8.31
CA GLN A 376 -4.48 -14.82 8.96
C GLN A 376 -3.58 -15.92 9.53
N HIS A 377 -4.16 -16.95 10.16
CA HIS A 377 -3.37 -18.06 10.73
C HIS A 377 -2.58 -18.86 9.69
N ALA A 378 -3.01 -18.85 8.43
CA ALA A 378 -2.34 -19.55 7.34
C ALA A 378 -1.19 -18.73 6.72
N LEU A 379 -1.08 -17.42 7.01
CA LEU A 379 -0.05 -16.55 6.43
C LEU A 379 1.37 -17.04 6.71
N ARG A 380 1.62 -17.53 7.92
CA ARG A 380 2.93 -18.09 8.32
C ARG A 380 3.41 -19.23 7.41
N PHE A 381 2.47 -19.93 6.77
CA PHE A 381 2.78 -21.00 5.82
C PHE A 381 2.77 -20.48 4.39
N LEU A 382 1.71 -19.77 3.99
CA LEU A 382 1.45 -19.40 2.60
C LEU A 382 2.31 -18.24 2.12
N PHE A 383 2.58 -17.27 3.00
CA PHE A 383 3.30 -16.03 2.71
C PHE A 383 4.19 -15.64 3.90
N PRO A 384 5.18 -16.48 4.27
CA PRO A 384 5.99 -16.25 5.46
C PRO A 384 6.71 -14.90 5.40
N GLN A 385 6.74 -14.19 6.52
CA GLN A 385 7.35 -12.85 6.64
C GLN A 385 6.66 -11.75 5.83
N LEU A 386 5.56 -12.02 5.12
CA LEU A 386 4.80 -10.99 4.42
C LEU A 386 4.24 -9.98 5.43
N TRP A 387 3.57 -10.48 6.46
CA TRP A 387 3.00 -9.67 7.53
C TRP A 387 3.31 -10.26 8.92
N PRO A 388 4.55 -10.12 9.41
CA PRO A 388 4.99 -10.74 10.67
C PRO A 388 4.10 -10.38 11.87
N GLU A 389 3.55 -9.16 11.88
CA GLU A 389 2.67 -8.71 12.95
C GLU A 389 1.33 -9.48 12.97
N ALA A 390 0.81 -9.88 11.80
CA ALA A 390 -0.39 -10.71 11.71
C ALA A 390 -0.08 -12.17 12.07
N GLU A 391 1.10 -12.66 11.70
CA GLU A 391 1.57 -14.00 12.10
C GLU A 391 1.71 -14.12 13.62
N ALA A 392 2.25 -13.08 14.28
CA ALA A 392 2.38 -13.01 15.73
C ALA A 392 1.01 -12.97 16.44
N ASP A 393 0.08 -12.15 15.96
CA ASP A 393 -1.30 -12.09 16.47
C ASP A 393 -1.99 -13.47 16.38
N ALA A 394 -1.80 -14.19 15.27
CA ALA A 394 -2.39 -15.51 15.06
C ALA A 394 -1.70 -16.64 15.83
N ALA A 395 -0.49 -16.44 16.37
CA ALA A 395 0.21 -17.42 17.19
C ALA A 395 -0.12 -17.29 18.69
N GLY A 396 -0.69 -16.16 19.12
CA GLY A 396 -1.17 -15.93 20.49
C GLY A 396 -2.60 -16.42 20.75
N LEU A 397 -3.23 -17.06 19.77
CA LEU A 397 -4.54 -17.73 19.82
C LEU A 397 -4.32 -19.25 19.76
#